data_AF-A0A8T7CPN6-F1
#
_entry.id   AF-A0A8T7CPN6-F1
#
_cell.length_a   1.000
_cell.length_b   1.000
_cell.length_c   1.000
_cell.angle_alpha   90.00
_cell.angle_beta   90.00
_cell.angle_gamma   90.00
#
_symmetry.space_group_name_H-M   'P 1'
#
loop_
_entity.id
_entity.type
_entity.pdbx_description
1 polymer ?
#
loop_
_entity_poly.entity_id
_entity_poly.type
_entity_poly.pdbx_seq_one_letter_code
_entity_poly.pdbx_strand_id
1 'polypeptide(L)' 'MSRPASIVVRDLGTQDYLPVYEAMSRFTAGRDEHSADEFWLVEHPPVFT' A
#
# COMPACT_ATOMS: atom_id res chain seq x y z
N MET A 1 26.83 -3.41 -2.75
CA MET A 1 25.35 -3.44 -2.90
C MET A 1 24.80 -2.28 -2.10
N SER A 2 24.02 -1.38 -2.72
CA SER A 2 23.45 -0.21 -2.01
C SER A 2 22.42 -0.68 -0.98
N ARG A 3 22.42 -0.09 0.22
CA ARG A 3 21.38 -0.37 1.22
C ARG A 3 20.03 0.11 0.66
N PRO A 4 18.96 -0.70 0.70
CA PRO A 4 17.66 -0.27 0.22
C PRO A 4 17.20 0.99 0.97
N ALA A 5 16.47 1.86 0.26
CA ALA A 5 15.81 3.01 0.87
C ALA A 5 14.88 2.54 2.01
N SER A 6 14.65 3.40 3.01
CA SER A 6 13.73 3.09 4.10
C SER A 6 12.30 2.93 3.56
N ILE A 7 11.67 1.79 3.85
CA ILE A 7 10.28 1.49 3.49
C ILE A 7 9.34 2.06 4.55
N VAL A 8 8.27 2.72 4.13
CA VAL A 8 7.18 3.17 5.01
C VAL A 8 6.22 2.01 5.25
N VAL A 9 5.99 1.64 6.50
CA VAL A 9 5.03 0.59 6.85
C VAL A 9 3.71 1.23 7.27
N ARG A 10 2.62 0.87 6.61
CA ARG A 10 1.25 1.29 6.94
C ARG A 10 0.49 0.11 7.52
N ASP A 11 0.08 0.22 8.78
CA ASP A 11 -0.86 -0.72 9.39
C ASP A 11 -2.27 -0.13 9.30
N LEU A 12 -3.12 -0.76 8.48
CA LEU A 12 -4.47 -0.30 8.17
C LEU A 12 -5.54 -1.05 8.97
N GLY A 13 -5.18 -2.12 9.69
CA GLY A 13 -6.13 -3.01 10.36
C GLY A 13 -7.14 -3.65 9.39
N THR A 14 -8.37 -3.87 9.86
CA THR A 14 -9.44 -4.44 9.03
C THR A 14 -10.13 -3.35 8.20
N GLN A 15 -10.15 -3.51 6.88
CA GLN A 15 -10.73 -2.53 5.94
C GLN A 15 -11.45 -3.24 4.78
N ASP A 16 -12.47 -2.59 4.20
CA ASP A 16 -13.11 -3.10 2.97
C ASP A 16 -12.10 -3.14 1.80
N TYR A 17 -12.24 -4.14 0.92
CA TYR A 17 -11.29 -4.37 -0.18
C TYR A 17 -11.20 -3.21 -1.17
N LEU A 18 -12.35 -2.75 -1.69
CA LEU A 18 -12.40 -1.75 -2.75
C LEU A 18 -11.70 -0.42 -2.40
N PRO A 19 -11.94 0.22 -1.25
CA PRO A 19 -11.26 1.48 -0.92
C PRO A 19 -9.75 1.32 -0.76
N VAL A 20 -9.28 0.18 -0.22
CA VAL A 20 -7.84 -0.10 -0.09
C VAL A 20 -7.21 -0.32 -1.46
N TYR A 21 -7.88 -1.09 -2.33
CA TYR A 21 -7.45 -1.29 -3.71
C TYR A 21 -7.36 0.03 -4.47
N GLU A 22 -8.39 0.88 -4.42
CA GLU A 22 -8.38 2.19 -5.07
C GLU A 22 -7.26 3.09 -4.54
N ALA A 23 -7.04 3.10 -3.22
CA ALA A 23 -5.98 3.89 -2.61
C ALA A 23 -4.59 3.40 -3.06
N MET A 24 -4.36 2.08 -3.10
CA MET A 24 -3.12 1.48 -3.59
C MET A 24 -2.89 1.79 -5.09
N SER A 25 -3.94 1.68 -5.92
CA SER A 25 -3.87 2.02 -7.34
C SER A 25 -3.56 3.49 -7.56
N ARG A 26 -4.22 4.40 -6.81
CA ARG A 26 -3.95 5.85 -6.88
C ARG A 26 -2.54 6.19 -6.42
N PHE A 27 -2.08 5.59 -5.31
CA PHE A 27 -0.70 5.74 -4.85
C PHE A 27 0.28 5.34 -5.94
N THR A 28 0.10 4.14 -6.51
CA THR A 28 0.96 3.60 -7.57
C THR A 28 0.98 4.48 -8.82
N ALA A 29 -0.18 4.96 -9.26
CA ALA A 29 -0.28 5.84 -10.43
C ALA A 29 0.37 7.22 -10.22
N GLY A 30 0.47 7.68 -8.97
CA GLY A 30 1.09 8.96 -8.60
C GLY A 30 2.57 8.88 -8.24
N ARG A 31 3.22 7.70 -8.34
CA ARG A 31 4.63 7.55 -7.94
C ARG A 31 5.58 8.25 -8.90
N ASP A 32 6.63 8.82 -8.33
CA ASP A 32 7.78 9.40 -9.01
C ASP A 32 9.11 8.94 -8.36
N GLU A 33 10.23 9.52 -8.79
CA GLU A 33 11.58 9.21 -8.28
C GLU A 33 11.81 9.59 -6.80
N HIS A 34 10.91 10.39 -6.21
CA HIS A 34 10.97 10.80 -4.81
C HIS A 34 9.99 10.03 -3.92
N SER A 35 9.12 9.22 -4.52
CA SER A 35 8.10 8.44 -3.82
C SER A 35 8.73 7.23 -3.11
N ALA A 36 8.74 7.26 -1.79
CA ALA A 36 9.20 6.13 -0.98
C ALA A 36 8.37 4.87 -1.23
N ASP A 37 9.00 3.70 -1.08
CA ASP A 37 8.27 2.43 -1.06
C ASP A 37 7.38 2.34 0.17
N GLU A 38 6.18 1.78 -0.01
CA GLU A 38 5.23 1.56 1.06
C GLU A 38 4.85 0.08 1.15
N PHE A 39 4.76 -0.44 2.37
CA PHE A 39 4.26 -1.77 2.69
C PHE A 39 2.96 -1.65 3.50
N TRP A 40 1.86 -2.13 2.93
CA TRP A 40 0.52 -1.97 3.49
C TRP A 40 0.08 -3.28 4.15
N LEU A 41 -0.09 -3.28 5.46
CA LEU A 41 -0.67 -4.38 6.24
C LEU A 41 -2.16 -4.12 6.42
N VAL A 42 -2.98 -5.06 5.98
CA VAL A 42 -4.44 -4.94 6.02
C VAL A 42 -5.08 -6.31 6.11
N GLU A 43 -6.22 -6.39 6.78
CA GLU A 43 -7.13 -7.53 6.74
C GLU A 43 -8.42 -7.10 6.05
N HIS A 44 -8.98 -7.95 5.18
CA HIS A 44 -10.27 -7.67 4.55
C HIS A 44 -11.38 -8.53 5.16
N PRO A 45 -12.59 -7.99 5.37
CA PRO A 45 -13.77 -8.82 5.57
C PRO A 45 -13.93 -9.85 4.43
N PRO A 46 -14.63 -10.98 4.65
CA PRO A 46 -14.81 -12.01 3.63
C PRO A 46 -15.37 -11.43 2.33
N VAL A 47 -14.62 -11.58 1.24
CA VAL A 47 -14.93 -11.02 -0.07
C VAL A 47 -14.35 -11.92 -1.17
N PHE A 48 -15.06 -12.06 -2.28
CA PHE A 48 -14.50 -12.61 -3.52
C PHE A 48 -13.95 -11.47 -4.36
N THR A 49 -12.72 -11.62 -4.85
CA THR A 49 -11.96 -10.59 -5.58
C THR A 49 -11.68 -10.99 -7.02
#